data_AF-A0A2V6T701-F1
#
_entry.id   AF-A0A2V6T701-F1
#
_cell.length_a   1.000
_cell.length_b   1.000
_cell.length_c   1.000
_cell.angle_alpha   90.00
_cell.angle_beta   90.00
_cell.angle_gamma   90.00
#
_symmetry.space_group_name_H-M   'P 1'
#
loop_
_entity.id
_entity.type
_entity.pdbx_description
1 polymer ?
#
loop_
_entity_poly.entity_id
_entity_poly.type
_entity_poly.pdbx_seq_one_letter_code
_entity_poly.pdbx_strand_id
1 'polypeptide(L)'
;MKGPRLRLSARVGRRLVLVVFCLLWAAPSGAGHELPFYPSYYPQEIRLEALPPAAAAPLLRSAKLHAYVGGDPFAGGRVPADIKPLESLGGYLVVSFNSASPVAASRESRCEAARRIARSLGAAPGLYVPHPYPVTPYHMDYLEHFDLAQSARQAYAAAPSGSSATLRVQAKGPLAERLVKAQAKSARDWDATVEDIDAEGLLATHGLSLDGWLGPPWLKDGWFHAYLLEAPGPARHAVEALYRRLVTGAFDSPIARIELERQLVSRLTAGCERVVLGYS
;
A
#
# COMPACT_ATOMS: atom_id res chain seq x y z
N MET A 1 37.58 27.73 -64.32
CA MET A 1 36.49 27.76 -63.32
C MET A 1 36.69 26.60 -62.33
N LYS A 2 37.13 26.87 -61.10
CA LYS A 2 37.25 25.87 -60.03
C LYS A 2 36.18 26.18 -58.98
N GLY A 3 35.22 25.26 -58.80
CA GLY A 3 34.10 25.42 -57.88
C GLY A 3 34.53 25.42 -56.40
N PRO A 4 33.73 26.02 -55.50
CA PRO A 4 34.09 26.14 -54.10
C PRO A 4 33.99 24.78 -53.39
N ARG A 5 35.09 24.36 -52.77
CA ARG A 5 35.09 23.22 -51.83
C ARG A 5 34.41 23.67 -50.53
N LEU A 6 33.22 23.15 -50.26
CA LEU A 6 32.56 23.22 -48.96
C LEU A 6 33.44 22.55 -47.91
N ARG A 7 34.18 23.35 -47.13
CA ARG A 7 34.84 22.89 -45.91
C ARG A 7 33.79 22.81 -44.80
N LEU A 8 33.19 21.64 -44.60
CA LEU A 8 32.48 21.39 -43.35
C LEU A 8 33.51 21.47 -42.20
N SER A 9 33.31 22.40 -41.28
CA SER A 9 34.12 22.54 -40.07
C SER A 9 34.17 21.21 -39.32
N ALA A 10 35.37 20.76 -38.92
CA ALA A 10 35.57 19.51 -38.18
C ALA A 10 34.72 19.43 -36.89
N ARG A 11 34.31 20.57 -36.32
CA ARG A 11 33.39 20.64 -35.17
C ARG A 11 31.95 20.25 -35.54
N VAL A 12 31.50 20.57 -36.76
CA VAL A 12 30.17 20.19 -37.26
C VAL A 12 30.14 18.70 -37.56
N GLY A 13 31.20 18.17 -38.19
CA GLY A 13 31.34 16.73 -38.42
C GLY A 13 31.35 15.93 -37.11
N ARG A 14 32.07 16.38 -36.08
CA ARG A 14 32.13 15.70 -34.78
C ARG A 14 30.82 15.74 -34.00
N ARG A 15 30.05 16.84 -34.10
CA ARG A 15 28.70 16.95 -33.49
C ARG A 15 27.68 16.08 -34.23
N LEU A 16 27.75 16.02 -35.55
CA LEU A 16 26.86 15.18 -36.36
C LEU A 16 27.10 13.69 -36.09
N VAL A 17 28.37 13.27 -35.99
CA VAL A 17 28.72 11.89 -35.63
C VAL A 17 28.24 11.52 -34.23
N LEU A 18 28.36 12.44 -33.25
CA LEU A 18 27.83 12.22 -31.90
C LEU A 18 26.30 12.09 -31.87
N VAL A 19 25.59 12.94 -32.62
CA VAL A 19 24.13 12.88 -32.73
C VAL A 19 23.68 11.59 -33.41
N VAL A 20 24.34 11.18 -34.49
CA VAL A 20 24.05 9.92 -35.19
C VAL A 20 24.37 8.72 -34.30
N PHE A 21 25.47 8.74 -33.54
CA PHE A 21 25.81 7.69 -32.59
C PHE A 21 24.79 7.60 -31.45
N CYS A 22 24.33 8.73 -30.91
CA CYS A 22 23.25 8.74 -29.91
C CYS A 22 21.92 8.24 -30.47
N LEU A 23 21.59 8.56 -31.73
CA LEU A 23 20.35 8.08 -32.38
C LEU A 23 20.40 6.58 -32.72
N LEU A 24 21.59 6.04 -33.03
CA LEU A 24 21.78 4.61 -33.27
C LEU A 24 21.64 3.75 -32.00
N TRP A 25 21.92 4.32 -30.82
CA TRP A 25 21.68 3.68 -29.52
C TRP A 25 20.26 3.91 -28.99
N ALA A 26 19.45 4.73 -29.65
CA ALA A 26 18.03 4.92 -29.35
C ALA A 26 17.12 3.91 -30.10
N ALA A 27 17.69 2.93 -30.80
CA ALA A 27 16.92 1.83 -31.34
C ALA A 27 16.32 1.01 -30.18
N PRO A 28 15.01 0.71 -30.19
CA PRO A 28 14.41 -0.14 -29.16
C PRO A 28 15.07 -1.52 -29.23
N SER A 29 15.94 -1.81 -28.27
CA SER A 29 16.48 -3.15 -28.10
C SER A 29 15.39 -4.00 -27.45
N GLY A 30 14.69 -4.80 -28.25
CA GLY A 30 13.85 -5.88 -27.75
C GLY A 30 14.75 -6.99 -27.21
N ALA A 31 15.24 -6.84 -25.98
CA ALA A 31 16.00 -7.88 -25.28
C ALA A 31 15.01 -8.81 -24.55
N GLY A 32 14.19 -9.53 -25.31
CA GLY A 32 13.34 -10.57 -24.78
C GLY A 32 14.10 -11.90 -24.77
N HIS A 33 14.23 -12.54 -23.59
CA HIS A 33 14.44 -13.98 -23.54
C HIS A 33 13.11 -14.66 -23.95
N GLU A 34 12.78 -14.59 -25.24
CA GLU A 34 11.59 -15.26 -25.74
C GLU A 34 11.84 -16.75 -25.74
N LEU A 35 11.10 -17.48 -24.91
CA LEU A 35 11.06 -18.92 -24.99
C LEU A 35 10.37 -19.27 -26.33
N PRO A 36 10.91 -20.20 -27.14
CA PRO A 36 10.29 -20.58 -28.42
C PRO A 36 8.93 -21.28 -28.25
N PHE A 37 8.53 -21.51 -27.01
CA PHE A 37 7.27 -22.10 -26.62
C PHE A 37 6.77 -21.41 -25.35
N TYR A 38 5.68 -20.66 -25.48
CA TYR A 38 4.83 -20.30 -24.34
C TYR A 38 3.66 -21.28 -24.32
N PRO A 39 3.39 -21.95 -23.19
CA PRO A 39 2.14 -22.65 -23.02
C PRO A 39 0.98 -21.69 -23.35
N SER A 40 -0.07 -22.19 -24.02
CA SER A 40 -1.16 -21.34 -24.56
C SER A 40 -1.92 -20.51 -23.53
N TYR A 41 -1.68 -20.74 -22.24
CA TYR A 41 -2.26 -19.99 -21.13
C TYR A 41 -1.41 -18.77 -20.69
N TYR A 42 -0.19 -18.58 -21.22
CA TYR A 42 0.57 -17.35 -21.05
C TYR A 42 0.46 -16.49 -22.31
N PRO A 43 0.00 -15.23 -22.20
CA PRO A 43 -0.05 -14.34 -23.34
C PRO A 43 1.37 -14.05 -23.83
N GLN A 44 1.55 -14.08 -25.16
CA GLN A 44 2.81 -13.68 -25.81
C GLN A 44 3.13 -12.19 -25.52
N GLU A 45 2.10 -11.36 -25.44
CA GLU A 45 2.22 -9.92 -25.19
C GLU A 45 1.12 -9.46 -24.22
N ILE A 46 1.49 -8.61 -23.26
CA ILE A 46 0.55 -7.89 -22.39
C ILE A 46 0.69 -6.41 -22.70
N ARG A 47 -0.38 -5.81 -23.22
CA ARG A 47 -0.44 -4.36 -23.45
C ARG A 47 -1.08 -3.66 -22.27
N LEU A 48 -0.38 -2.70 -21.68
CA LEU A 48 -0.87 -1.84 -20.60
C LEU A 48 -1.19 -0.46 -21.17
N GLU A 49 -2.42 0.01 -20.96
CA GLU A 49 -2.89 1.30 -21.44
C GLU A 49 -3.60 2.04 -20.31
N ALA A 50 -3.35 3.34 -20.18
CA ALA A 50 -4.15 4.21 -19.33
C ALA A 50 -5.43 4.62 -20.09
N LEU A 51 -6.58 4.47 -19.45
CA LEU A 51 -7.87 4.86 -20.03
C LEU A 51 -8.73 5.63 -19.02
N PRO A 52 -9.61 6.53 -19.48
CA PRO A 52 -10.62 7.13 -18.62
C PRO A 52 -11.52 6.03 -18.02
N PRO A 53 -11.89 6.07 -16.72
CA PRO A 53 -12.70 5.01 -16.09
C PRO A 53 -14.00 4.69 -16.83
N ALA A 54 -14.67 5.71 -17.38
CA ALA A 54 -15.90 5.56 -18.15
C ALA A 54 -15.75 4.71 -19.44
N ALA A 55 -14.53 4.56 -19.96
CA ALA A 55 -14.25 3.75 -21.14
C ALA A 55 -14.07 2.25 -20.82
N ALA A 56 -13.85 1.88 -19.55
CA ALA A 56 -13.51 0.52 -19.18
C ALA A 56 -14.67 -0.47 -19.42
N ALA A 57 -15.87 -0.18 -18.91
CA ALA A 57 -17.03 -1.06 -19.04
C ALA A 57 -17.39 -1.46 -20.48
N PRO A 58 -17.50 -0.55 -21.47
CA PRO A 58 -17.81 -0.96 -22.85
C PRO A 58 -16.69 -1.79 -23.49
N LEU A 59 -15.42 -1.54 -23.15
CA LEU A 59 -14.29 -2.33 -23.65
C LEU A 59 -14.26 -3.74 -23.05
N LEU A 60 -14.54 -3.86 -21.75
CA LEU A 60 -14.69 -5.16 -21.08
C LEU A 60 -15.85 -5.96 -21.69
N ARG A 61 -17.02 -5.35 -21.90
CA ARG A 61 -18.19 -6.01 -22.51
C ARG A 61 -17.95 -6.51 -23.94
N SER A 62 -17.04 -5.87 -24.67
CA SER A 62 -16.71 -6.25 -26.05
C SER A 62 -15.45 -7.12 -26.15
N ALA A 63 -14.92 -7.58 -25.02
CA ALA A 63 -13.67 -8.37 -24.92
C ALA A 63 -12.46 -7.68 -25.57
N LYS A 64 -12.49 -6.34 -25.70
CA LYS A 64 -11.35 -5.53 -26.17
C LYS A 64 -10.40 -5.16 -25.04
N LEU A 65 -10.88 -5.25 -23.79
CA LEU A 65 -10.09 -5.13 -22.58
C LEU A 65 -10.26 -6.43 -21.79
N HIS A 66 -9.15 -7.06 -21.40
CA HIS A 66 -9.17 -8.34 -20.67
C HIS A 66 -9.19 -8.15 -19.14
N ALA A 67 -8.57 -7.08 -18.66
CA ALA A 67 -8.48 -6.74 -17.25
C ALA A 67 -8.49 -5.22 -17.08
N TYR A 68 -9.07 -4.76 -15.98
CA TYR A 68 -9.10 -3.35 -15.61
C TYR A 68 -8.67 -3.23 -14.15
N VAL A 69 -7.75 -2.31 -13.87
CA VAL A 69 -7.29 -1.97 -12.53
C VAL A 69 -7.76 -0.56 -12.21
N GLY A 70 -8.55 -0.42 -11.15
CA GLY A 70 -9.18 0.84 -10.75
C GLY A 70 -10.49 0.60 -10.00
N GLY A 71 -11.27 1.66 -9.79
CA GLY A 71 -12.60 1.55 -9.18
C GLY A 71 -13.59 0.74 -10.02
N ASP A 72 -14.81 0.51 -9.51
CA ASP A 72 -15.81 -0.29 -10.24
C ASP A 72 -16.19 0.37 -11.58
N PRO A 73 -15.83 -0.23 -12.74
CA PRO A 73 -16.15 0.35 -14.04
C PRO A 73 -17.65 0.27 -14.36
N PHE A 74 -18.42 -0.55 -13.64
CA PHE A 74 -19.87 -0.71 -13.80
C PHE A 74 -20.68 0.16 -12.84
N ALA A 75 -20.04 0.93 -11.95
CA ALA A 75 -20.67 1.87 -11.03
C ALA A 75 -21.84 1.27 -10.21
N GLY A 76 -21.64 0.08 -9.65
CA GLY A 76 -22.64 -0.68 -8.89
C GLY A 76 -23.71 -1.35 -9.76
N GLY A 77 -23.61 -1.23 -11.08
CA GLY A 77 -24.48 -1.90 -12.04
C GLY A 77 -24.21 -3.39 -12.16
N ARG A 78 -25.04 -4.08 -12.95
CA ARG A 78 -24.88 -5.51 -13.20
C ARG A 78 -23.58 -5.79 -13.97
N VAL A 79 -22.70 -6.57 -13.34
CA VAL A 79 -21.49 -7.12 -13.99
C VAL A 79 -21.90 -8.27 -14.92
N PRO A 80 -21.43 -8.29 -16.19
CA PRO A 80 -21.61 -9.42 -17.10
C PRO A 80 -21.11 -10.75 -16.52
N ALA A 81 -21.74 -11.87 -16.89
CA ALA A 81 -21.46 -13.18 -16.28
C ALA A 81 -20.04 -13.71 -16.57
N ASP A 82 -19.42 -13.24 -17.65
CA ASP A 82 -18.06 -13.52 -18.09
C ASP A 82 -16.99 -12.61 -17.47
N ILE A 83 -17.41 -11.62 -16.67
CA ILE A 83 -16.51 -10.69 -15.97
C ILE A 83 -16.59 -10.97 -14.47
N LYS A 84 -15.43 -11.12 -13.83
CA LYS A 84 -15.34 -11.33 -12.39
C LYS A 84 -14.65 -10.14 -11.72
N PRO A 85 -15.29 -9.49 -10.74
CA PRO A 85 -14.58 -8.59 -9.86
C PRO A 85 -13.59 -9.39 -9.00
N LEU A 86 -12.43 -8.81 -8.76
CA LEU A 86 -11.42 -9.35 -7.85
C LEU A 86 -11.27 -8.39 -6.68
N GLU A 87 -11.20 -8.94 -5.48
CA GLU A 87 -10.93 -8.15 -4.28
C GLU A 87 -9.46 -7.76 -4.25
N SER A 88 -9.20 -6.51 -3.89
CA SER A 88 -7.88 -5.95 -3.66
C SER A 88 -7.89 -5.13 -2.38
N LEU A 89 -6.74 -5.02 -1.73
CA LEU A 89 -6.57 -4.12 -0.59
C LEU A 89 -6.85 -2.67 -1.01
N GLY A 90 -7.98 -2.11 -0.57
CA GLY A 90 -8.33 -0.71 -0.80
C GLY A 90 -7.65 0.22 0.19
N GLY A 91 -7.60 -0.17 1.46
CA GLY A 91 -7.04 0.71 2.49
C GLY A 91 -7.01 0.11 3.89
N TYR A 92 -6.55 0.91 4.83
CA TYR A 92 -6.45 0.57 6.25
C TYR A 92 -7.37 1.44 7.08
N LEU A 93 -7.98 0.83 8.08
CA LEU A 93 -8.63 1.56 9.16
C LEU A 93 -7.69 1.59 10.36
N VAL A 94 -7.25 2.78 10.75
CA VAL A 94 -6.21 2.95 11.77
C VAL A 94 -6.70 3.87 12.87
N VAL A 95 -6.44 3.52 14.12
CA VAL A 95 -6.63 4.43 15.25
C VAL A 95 -5.31 5.04 15.71
N SER A 96 -5.30 6.32 16.03
CA SER A 96 -4.20 7.00 16.72
C SER A 96 -4.71 7.80 17.92
N PHE A 97 -3.89 7.93 18.95
CA PHE A 97 -4.27 8.60 20.19
C PHE A 97 -3.74 10.03 20.28
N ASN A 98 -4.55 10.91 20.86
CA ASN A 98 -4.10 12.24 21.24
C ASN A 98 -3.11 12.14 22.39
N SER A 99 -1.85 12.52 22.19
CA SER A 99 -0.82 12.46 23.24
C SER A 99 -1.13 13.33 24.47
N ALA A 100 -2.00 14.34 24.33
CA ALA A 100 -2.46 15.17 25.43
C ALA A 100 -3.67 14.57 26.19
N SER A 101 -4.31 13.51 25.68
CA SER A 101 -5.43 12.86 26.36
C SER A 101 -4.91 11.95 27.48
N PRO A 102 -5.59 11.90 28.65
CA PRO A 102 -5.30 10.92 29.70
C PRO A 102 -5.34 9.46 29.21
N VAL A 103 -6.09 9.17 28.14
CA VAL A 103 -6.14 7.85 27.52
C VAL A 103 -4.77 7.45 26.94
N ALA A 104 -3.96 8.43 26.52
CA ALA A 104 -2.63 8.19 25.98
C ALA A 104 -1.52 8.09 27.04
N ALA A 105 -1.84 8.27 28.33
CA ALA A 105 -0.86 8.39 29.41
C ALA A 105 0.03 7.15 29.59
N SER A 106 -0.50 5.95 29.33
CA SER A 106 0.26 4.71 29.39
C SER A 106 0.00 3.82 28.17
N ARG A 107 0.95 2.92 27.91
CA ARG A 107 0.83 1.90 26.86
C ARG A 107 -0.41 1.03 27.08
N GLU A 108 -0.64 0.60 28.31
CA GLU A 108 -1.74 -0.28 28.70
C GLU A 108 -3.08 0.40 28.42
N SER A 109 -3.20 1.69 28.79
CA SER A 109 -4.40 2.50 28.54
C SER A 109 -4.66 2.68 27.04
N ARG A 110 -3.61 2.95 26.24
CA ARG A 110 -3.73 3.03 24.77
C ARG A 110 -4.20 1.72 24.15
N CYS A 111 -3.57 0.61 24.51
CA CYS A 111 -3.94 -0.70 23.97
C CYS A 111 -5.36 -1.11 24.38
N GLU A 112 -5.78 -0.81 25.62
CA GLU A 112 -7.16 -1.07 26.06
C GLU A 112 -8.18 -0.20 25.31
N ALA A 113 -7.87 1.09 25.12
CA ALA A 113 -8.70 2.00 24.34
C ALA A 113 -8.81 1.56 22.87
N ALA A 114 -7.72 1.10 22.24
CA ALA A 114 -7.73 0.59 20.88
C ALA A 114 -8.64 -0.64 20.74
N ARG A 115 -8.59 -1.58 21.70
CA ARG A 115 -9.49 -2.75 21.76
C ARG A 115 -10.95 -2.35 21.97
N ARG A 116 -11.23 -1.31 22.78
CA ARG A 116 -12.59 -0.78 22.97
C ARG A 116 -13.12 -0.16 21.68
N ILE A 117 -12.30 0.64 20.99
CA ILE A 117 -12.66 1.24 19.69
C ILE A 117 -12.90 0.15 18.65
N ALA A 118 -11.99 -0.82 18.50
CA ALA A 118 -12.16 -1.93 17.56
C ALA A 118 -13.50 -2.66 17.73
N ARG A 119 -13.93 -2.86 18.98
CA ARG A 119 -15.22 -3.51 19.28
C ARG A 119 -16.43 -2.60 19.06
N SER A 120 -16.30 -1.29 19.29
CA SER A 120 -17.40 -0.35 19.07
C SER A 120 -17.72 -0.15 17.58
N LEU A 121 -16.72 -0.32 16.70
CA LEU A 121 -16.94 -0.36 15.24
C LEU A 121 -17.81 -1.57 14.85
N GLY A 122 -17.64 -2.70 15.53
CA GLY A 122 -18.43 -3.92 15.32
C GLY A 122 -18.14 -4.61 13.98
N ALA A 123 -18.96 -5.60 13.62
CA ALA A 123 -18.85 -6.21 12.30
C ALA A 123 -19.57 -5.33 11.26
N ALA A 124 -18.91 -5.05 10.13
CA ALA A 124 -19.52 -4.38 8.98
C ALA A 124 -19.14 -5.11 7.68
N PRO A 125 -19.76 -6.27 7.40
CA PRO A 125 -19.45 -7.07 6.22
C PRO A 125 -19.57 -6.26 4.93
N GLY A 126 -18.60 -6.41 4.05
CA GLY A 126 -18.53 -5.68 2.77
C GLY A 126 -18.08 -4.22 2.88
N LEU A 127 -17.85 -3.68 4.09
CA LEU A 127 -17.24 -2.36 4.29
C LEU A 127 -15.79 -2.46 4.75
N TYR A 128 -15.49 -3.38 5.67
CA TYR A 128 -14.13 -3.66 6.11
C TYR A 128 -14.04 -5.03 6.80
N VAL A 129 -12.81 -5.54 6.91
CA VAL A 129 -12.47 -6.77 7.63
C VAL A 129 -11.69 -6.40 8.90
N PRO A 130 -12.23 -6.71 10.11
CA PRO A 130 -11.48 -6.56 11.34
C PRO A 130 -10.21 -7.40 11.35
N HIS A 131 -9.06 -6.73 11.41
CA HIS A 131 -7.74 -7.35 11.33
C HIS A 131 -6.73 -6.44 12.04
N PRO A 132 -6.55 -6.60 13.37
CA PRO A 132 -5.77 -5.67 14.19
C PRO A 132 -4.25 -5.92 14.07
N TYR A 133 -3.75 -5.99 12.83
CA TYR A 133 -2.35 -6.21 12.48
C TYR A 133 -2.06 -5.59 11.10
N PRO A 134 -0.93 -4.89 10.90
CA PRO A 134 -0.70 -4.13 9.66
C PRO A 134 -0.40 -5.00 8.43
N VAL A 135 0.14 -6.21 8.61
CA VAL A 135 0.36 -7.16 7.51
C VAL A 135 -0.95 -7.94 7.26
N THR A 136 -1.61 -7.67 6.14
CA THR A 136 -2.88 -8.29 5.73
C THR A 136 -2.66 -9.47 4.78
N PRO A 137 -3.66 -10.36 4.58
CA PRO A 137 -3.58 -11.47 3.63
C PRO A 137 -3.31 -11.09 2.17
N TYR A 138 -3.42 -9.82 1.80
CA TYR A 138 -3.11 -9.33 0.45
C TYR A 138 -1.61 -9.03 0.25
N HIS A 139 -0.79 -9.13 1.30
CA HIS A 139 0.66 -8.96 1.19
C HIS A 139 1.37 -10.30 1.00
N MET A 140 2.47 -10.26 0.26
CA MET A 140 3.27 -11.45 -0.07
C MET A 140 3.94 -12.08 1.16
N ASP A 141 4.28 -11.27 2.16
CA ASP A 141 4.91 -11.64 3.43
C ASP A 141 3.89 -12.04 4.51
N TYR A 142 2.59 -12.11 4.22
CA TYR A 142 1.57 -12.43 5.23
C TYR A 142 1.79 -13.77 5.93
N LEU A 143 2.21 -14.81 5.18
CA LEU A 143 2.45 -16.14 5.76
C LEU A 143 3.59 -16.10 6.78
N GLU A 144 4.58 -15.23 6.56
CA GLU A 144 5.70 -15.03 7.47
C GLU A 144 5.27 -14.30 8.76
N HIS A 145 4.08 -13.71 8.79
CA HIS A 145 3.51 -12.96 9.91
C HIS A 145 2.24 -13.59 10.51
N PHE A 146 1.80 -14.74 9.98
CA PHE A 146 0.48 -15.32 10.27
C PHE A 146 0.22 -15.51 11.77
N ASP A 147 1.19 -16.05 12.51
CA ASP A 147 1.11 -16.27 13.96
C ASP A 147 0.93 -14.97 14.75
N LEU A 148 1.64 -13.90 14.38
CA LEU A 148 1.52 -12.59 15.01
C LEU A 148 0.14 -11.96 14.72
N ALA A 149 -0.34 -12.08 13.48
CA ALA A 149 -1.67 -11.63 13.10
C ALA A 149 -2.78 -12.40 13.85
N GLN A 150 -2.65 -13.73 13.99
CA GLN A 150 -3.60 -14.54 14.75
C GLN A 150 -3.58 -14.18 16.25
N SER A 151 -2.39 -14.02 16.84
CA SER A 151 -2.24 -13.59 18.23
C SER A 151 -2.91 -12.23 18.48
N ALA A 152 -2.70 -11.26 17.57
CA ALA A 152 -3.35 -9.96 17.65
C ALA A 152 -4.88 -10.09 17.56
N ARG A 153 -5.40 -10.87 16.59
CA ARG A 153 -6.85 -11.12 16.46
C ARG A 153 -7.45 -11.71 17.74
N GLN A 154 -6.80 -12.71 18.33
CA GLN A 154 -7.25 -13.33 19.58
C GLN A 154 -7.25 -12.34 20.74
N ALA A 155 -6.20 -11.52 20.88
CA ALA A 155 -6.10 -10.51 21.94
C ALA A 155 -7.22 -9.45 21.85
N TYR A 156 -7.64 -9.09 20.63
CA TYR A 156 -8.74 -8.14 20.43
C TYR A 156 -10.12 -8.78 20.63
N ALA A 157 -10.28 -10.04 20.22
CA ALA A 157 -11.52 -10.79 20.44
C ALA A 157 -11.77 -11.10 21.92
N ALA A 158 -10.72 -11.42 22.68
CA ALA A 158 -10.79 -11.77 24.10
C ALA A 158 -10.96 -10.56 25.05
N ALA A 159 -10.89 -9.33 24.53
CA ALA A 159 -11.03 -8.16 25.38
C ALA A 159 -12.41 -8.14 26.08
N PRO A 160 -12.49 -7.72 27.37
CA PRO A 160 -13.74 -7.70 28.13
C PRO A 160 -14.64 -6.51 27.79
N SER A 161 -15.95 -6.73 27.72
CA SER A 161 -16.98 -5.69 27.51
C SER A 161 -17.12 -4.83 28.78
N GLY A 162 -16.16 -3.95 29.06
CA GLY A 162 -16.12 -3.12 30.28
C GLY A 162 -16.54 -1.65 30.07
N SER A 163 -17.45 -1.19 30.94
CA SER A 163 -18.07 0.16 31.18
C SER A 163 -17.07 1.34 31.33
N SER A 164 -17.38 2.65 31.27
CA SER A 164 -18.52 3.50 30.84
C SER A 164 -18.00 4.89 30.37
N ALA A 165 -16.69 5.13 30.40
CA ALA A 165 -16.14 6.39 29.89
C ALA A 165 -16.23 6.36 28.37
N THR A 166 -17.13 7.17 27.82
CA THR A 166 -17.26 7.35 26.37
C THR A 166 -15.98 7.95 25.83
N LEU A 167 -15.18 7.14 25.13
CA LEU A 167 -14.04 7.63 24.36
C LEU A 167 -14.53 8.64 23.34
N ARG A 168 -13.91 9.82 23.32
CA ARG A 168 -14.23 10.87 22.36
C ARG A 168 -13.43 10.58 21.09
N VAL A 169 -14.07 9.89 20.16
CA VAL A 169 -13.43 9.40 18.93
C VAL A 169 -13.74 10.35 17.78
N GLN A 170 -12.72 10.84 17.09
CA GLN A 170 -12.88 11.48 15.80
C GLN A 170 -12.81 10.44 14.68
N ALA A 171 -13.49 10.71 13.57
CA ALA A 171 -13.39 9.92 12.36
C ALA A 171 -12.84 10.80 11.25
N LYS A 172 -11.96 10.24 10.42
CA LYS A 172 -11.41 10.90 9.25
C LYS A 172 -11.48 9.97 8.05
N GLY A 173 -12.19 10.40 7.03
CA GLY A 173 -12.30 9.69 5.75
C GLY A 173 -13.54 8.79 5.66
N PRO A 174 -13.92 8.40 4.43
CA PRO A 174 -15.25 7.87 4.13
C PRO A 174 -15.62 6.59 4.88
N LEU A 175 -14.68 5.67 5.09
CA LEU A 175 -14.95 4.44 5.85
C LEU A 175 -15.09 4.72 7.35
N ALA A 176 -14.15 5.48 7.93
CA ALA A 176 -14.18 5.81 9.35
C ALA A 176 -15.45 6.59 9.73
N GLU A 177 -15.85 7.58 8.92
CA GLU A 177 -17.04 8.40 9.16
C GLU A 177 -18.34 7.57 9.13
N ARG A 178 -18.39 6.50 8.32
CA ARG A 178 -19.52 5.56 8.28
C ARG A 178 -19.55 4.61 9.47
N LEU A 179 -18.38 4.21 9.99
CA LEU A 179 -18.29 3.21 11.07
C LEU A 179 -18.37 3.83 12.48
N VAL A 180 -17.82 5.02 12.69
CA VAL A 180 -17.82 5.69 13.99
C VAL A 180 -19.17 6.37 14.24
N LYS A 181 -20.04 5.67 14.99
CA LYS A 181 -21.43 6.11 15.26
C LYS A 181 -21.54 7.36 16.13
N ALA A 182 -20.62 7.55 17.08
CA ALA A 182 -20.67 8.63 18.07
C ALA A 182 -19.37 9.43 18.04
N GLN A 183 -19.29 10.38 17.11
CA GLN A 183 -18.09 11.20 16.93
C GLN A 183 -17.96 12.27 18.04
N ALA A 184 -16.73 12.62 18.37
CA ALA A 184 -16.42 13.71 19.28
C ALA A 184 -16.96 15.04 18.74
N LYS A 185 -17.73 15.77 19.56
CA LYS A 185 -18.38 17.04 19.16
C LYS A 185 -17.42 18.22 19.05
N SER A 186 -16.22 18.14 19.64
CA SER A 186 -15.24 19.21 19.68
C SER A 186 -13.86 18.72 19.27
N ALA A 187 -13.18 19.49 18.42
CA ALA A 187 -11.80 19.22 18.01
C ALA A 187 -10.76 19.50 19.11
N ARG A 188 -11.16 20.14 20.22
CA ARG A 188 -10.25 20.42 21.35
C ARG A 188 -10.27 19.35 22.43
N ASP A 189 -11.27 18.46 22.39
CA ASP A 189 -11.60 17.52 23.46
C ASP A 189 -11.80 16.11 22.89
N TRP A 190 -10.75 15.55 22.28
CA TRP A 190 -10.77 14.21 21.69
C TRP A 190 -9.67 13.32 22.27
N ASP A 191 -9.95 12.01 22.30
CA ASP A 191 -9.08 11.00 22.87
C ASP A 191 -8.35 10.18 21.80
N ALA A 192 -9.06 9.84 20.72
CA ALA A 192 -8.53 9.07 19.60
C ALA A 192 -9.13 9.50 18.26
N THR A 193 -8.40 9.27 17.17
CA THR A 193 -8.86 9.47 15.80
C THR A 193 -8.79 8.15 15.07
N VAL A 194 -9.91 7.74 14.48
CA VAL A 194 -9.99 6.63 13.52
C VAL A 194 -9.91 7.21 12.12
N GLU A 195 -8.92 6.79 11.36
CA GLU A 195 -8.61 7.27 10.03
C GLU A 195 -8.73 6.14 9.01
N ASP A 196 -9.39 6.44 7.90
CA ASP A 196 -9.38 5.67 6.68
C ASP A 196 -8.19 6.09 5.82
N ILE A 197 -7.25 5.17 5.58
CA ILE A 197 -6.00 5.41 4.86
C ILE A 197 -6.03 4.59 3.58
N ASP A 198 -6.16 5.29 2.45
CA ASP A 198 -6.11 4.68 1.13
C ASP A 198 -4.73 4.05 0.85
N ALA A 199 -4.72 2.79 0.41
CA ALA A 199 -3.49 2.05 0.18
C ALA A 199 -2.69 2.59 -1.01
N GLU A 200 -3.37 3.06 -2.06
CA GLU A 200 -2.70 3.66 -3.22
C GLU A 200 -2.02 4.98 -2.83
N GLY A 201 -2.75 5.86 -2.13
CA GLY A 201 -2.24 7.12 -1.60
C GLY A 201 -1.09 6.95 -0.61
N LEU A 202 -1.10 5.87 0.20
CA LEU A 202 0.01 5.53 1.10
C LEU A 202 1.31 5.24 0.33
N LEU A 203 1.21 4.64 -0.85
CA LEU A 203 2.35 4.21 -1.67
C LEU A 203 2.75 5.21 -2.75
N ALA A 204 1.87 6.15 -3.11
CA ALA A 204 2.04 7.08 -4.22
C ALA A 204 3.35 7.89 -4.13
N THR A 205 3.82 8.21 -2.93
CA THR A 205 5.07 8.96 -2.71
C THR A 205 6.33 8.11 -2.78
N HIS A 206 6.19 6.78 -2.92
CA HIS A 206 7.29 5.81 -2.84
C HIS A 206 7.45 4.97 -4.13
N GLY A 207 6.52 5.08 -5.06
CA GLY A 207 6.67 4.56 -6.43
C GLY A 207 7.16 5.65 -7.38
N LEU A 208 8.11 5.33 -8.24
CA LEU A 208 8.40 6.11 -9.45
C LEU A 208 7.81 5.38 -10.66
N SER A 209 7.07 6.10 -11.49
CA SER A 209 6.60 5.61 -12.79
C SER A 209 7.36 6.34 -13.89
N LEU A 210 8.37 5.70 -14.46
CA LEU A 210 9.05 6.13 -15.68
C LEU A 210 9.19 4.87 -16.55
N ASP A 211 8.38 4.75 -17.61
CA ASP A 211 8.39 3.65 -18.59
C ASP A 211 8.41 2.22 -17.97
N GLY A 212 7.78 2.05 -16.80
CA GLY A 212 7.76 0.81 -16.03
C GLY A 212 7.50 1.06 -14.54
N TRP A 213 7.40 -0.02 -13.76
CA TRP A 213 7.32 0.05 -12.29
C TRP A 213 8.74 0.16 -11.71
N LEU A 214 9.16 1.36 -11.32
CA LEU A 214 10.45 1.65 -10.67
C LEU A 214 10.25 1.94 -9.17
N GLY A 215 9.46 1.10 -8.51
CA GLY A 215 9.35 1.11 -7.05
C GLY A 215 10.43 0.23 -6.40
N PRO A 216 10.74 0.44 -5.11
CA PRO A 216 11.50 -0.53 -4.33
C PRO A 216 10.87 -1.93 -4.46
N PRO A 217 11.67 -3.02 -4.47
CA PRO A 217 11.13 -4.37 -4.68
C PRO A 217 10.16 -4.80 -3.55
N TRP A 218 10.30 -4.23 -2.36
CA TRP A 218 9.43 -4.44 -1.19
C TRP A 218 8.24 -3.48 -1.11
N LEU A 219 7.95 -2.70 -2.16
CA LEU A 219 6.90 -1.68 -2.14
C LEU A 219 5.51 -2.24 -1.80
N LYS A 220 5.27 -3.52 -2.10
CA LYS A 220 4.01 -4.23 -1.81
C LYS A 220 4.12 -5.19 -0.61
N ASP A 221 5.23 -5.16 0.12
CA ASP A 221 5.41 -6.00 1.30
C ASP A 221 4.69 -5.35 2.50
N GLY A 222 4.05 -6.17 3.31
CA GLY A 222 3.27 -5.70 4.44
C GLY A 222 4.11 -5.11 5.56
N TRP A 223 5.35 -5.57 5.76
CA TRP A 223 6.27 -4.92 6.70
C TRP A 223 6.56 -3.47 6.31
N PHE A 224 6.63 -3.18 5.01
CA PHE A 224 6.88 -1.82 4.51
C PHE A 224 5.64 -0.95 4.68
N HIS A 225 4.46 -1.48 4.37
CA HIS A 225 3.19 -0.81 4.68
C HIS A 225 3.07 -0.51 6.18
N ALA A 226 3.41 -1.47 7.05
CA ALA A 226 3.45 -1.27 8.49
C ALA A 226 4.39 -0.11 8.88
N TYR A 227 5.58 -0.04 8.28
CA TYR A 227 6.49 1.09 8.48
C TYR A 227 5.84 2.41 8.07
N LEU A 228 5.24 2.50 6.89
CA LEU A 228 4.59 3.75 6.43
C LEU A 228 3.42 4.19 7.31
N LEU A 229 2.63 3.24 7.81
CA LEU A 229 1.49 3.51 8.68
C LEU A 229 1.92 4.05 10.05
N GLU A 230 3.00 3.52 10.61
CA GLU A 230 3.37 3.71 12.02
C GLU A 230 4.59 4.65 12.23
N ALA A 231 5.47 4.79 11.23
CA ALA A 231 6.68 5.62 11.31
C ALA A 231 6.45 7.15 11.38
N PRO A 232 5.29 7.74 11.05
CA PRO A 232 5.03 9.13 11.43
C PRO A 232 4.98 9.34 12.97
N GLY A 233 4.87 8.25 13.74
CA GLY A 233 4.79 8.27 15.20
C GLY A 233 6.13 8.11 15.94
N PRO A 234 6.08 8.11 17.28
CA PRO A 234 7.28 8.02 18.14
C PRO A 234 8.06 6.70 17.98
N ALA A 235 7.42 5.65 17.46
CA ALA A 235 8.04 4.34 17.23
C ALA A 235 9.13 4.38 16.13
N ARG A 236 9.17 5.41 15.28
CA ARG A 236 10.13 5.52 14.16
C ARG A 236 11.58 5.33 14.59
N HIS A 237 12.02 6.08 15.61
CA HIS A 237 13.40 6.04 16.06
C HIS A 237 13.80 4.65 16.57
N ALA A 238 12.85 3.91 17.15
CA ALA A 238 13.10 2.56 17.68
C ALA A 238 13.29 1.49 16.59
N VAL A 239 12.85 1.77 15.36
CA VAL A 239 12.88 0.82 14.24
C VAL A 239 13.78 1.24 13.08
N GLU A 240 14.30 2.47 13.09
CA GLU A 240 15.10 3.04 11.99
C GLU A 240 16.33 2.18 11.64
N ALA A 241 16.97 1.54 12.62
CA ALA A 241 18.08 0.63 12.35
C ALA A 241 17.64 -0.66 11.64
N LEU A 242 16.47 -1.21 12.00
CA LEU A 242 15.89 -2.39 11.34
C LEU A 242 15.44 -2.05 9.92
N TYR A 243 14.75 -0.91 9.77
CA TYR A 243 14.32 -0.38 8.49
C TYR A 243 15.49 -0.23 7.52
N ARG A 244 16.57 0.45 7.96
CA ARG A 244 17.77 0.62 7.14
C ARG A 244 18.36 -0.71 6.68
N ARG A 245 18.46 -1.70 7.58
CA ARG A 245 18.99 -3.01 7.20
C ARG A 245 18.14 -3.71 6.14
N LEU A 246 16.81 -3.61 6.24
CA LEU A 246 15.90 -4.19 5.26
C LEU A 246 16.05 -3.53 3.89
N VAL A 247 16.01 -2.20 3.84
CA VAL A 247 16.07 -1.46 2.56
C VAL A 247 17.45 -1.48 1.90
N THR A 248 18.53 -1.73 2.66
CA THR A 248 19.87 -1.89 2.08
C THR A 248 20.25 -3.35 1.82
N GLY A 249 19.38 -4.32 2.13
CA GLY A 249 19.71 -5.74 2.00
C GLY A 249 20.81 -6.23 2.96
N ALA A 250 20.97 -5.59 4.13
CA ALA A 250 22.02 -5.91 5.10
C ALA A 250 21.62 -7.09 6.01
N PHE A 251 21.46 -8.26 5.39
CA PHE A 251 21.15 -9.55 6.01
C PHE A 251 21.75 -10.69 5.16
N ASP A 252 22.19 -11.76 5.84
CA ASP A 252 22.99 -12.82 5.19
C ASP A 252 22.14 -14.01 4.69
N SER A 253 20.82 -14.01 4.95
CA SER A 253 19.92 -15.08 4.53
C SER A 253 18.45 -14.65 4.44
N PRO A 254 17.60 -15.40 3.73
CA PRO A 254 16.15 -15.18 3.74
C PRO A 254 15.52 -15.28 5.12
N ILE A 255 16.02 -16.17 5.99
CA ILE A 255 15.51 -16.31 7.37
C ILE A 255 15.82 -15.05 8.17
N ALA A 256 17.06 -14.54 8.07
CA ALA A 256 17.45 -13.30 8.73
C ALA A 256 16.61 -12.10 8.26
N ARG A 257 16.24 -12.03 6.98
CA ARG A 257 15.29 -11.04 6.46
C ARG A 257 13.93 -11.14 7.18
N ILE A 258 13.33 -12.33 7.21
CA ILE A 258 12.02 -12.58 7.84
C ILE A 258 12.03 -12.17 9.31
N GLU A 259 13.08 -12.53 10.04
CA GLU A 259 13.22 -12.15 11.45
C GLU A 259 13.30 -10.63 11.64
N LEU A 260 14.00 -9.92 10.75
CA LEU A 260 14.07 -8.46 10.79
C LEU A 260 12.73 -7.80 10.52
N GLU A 261 11.99 -8.28 9.52
CA GLU A 261 10.65 -7.79 9.18
C GLU A 261 9.69 -7.99 10.36
N ARG A 262 9.66 -9.20 10.92
CA ARG A 262 8.86 -9.53 12.12
C ARG A 262 9.24 -8.68 13.32
N GLN A 263 10.53 -8.45 13.57
CA GLN A 263 11.00 -7.58 14.65
C GLN A 263 10.59 -6.13 14.43
N LEU A 264 10.69 -5.63 13.20
CA LEU A 264 10.29 -4.27 12.84
C LEU A 264 8.80 -4.07 13.12
N VAL A 265 7.94 -4.95 12.60
CA VAL A 265 6.48 -4.84 12.79
C VAL A 265 6.09 -5.01 14.26
N SER A 266 6.72 -5.94 14.98
CA SER A 266 6.46 -6.14 16.41
C SER A 266 6.82 -4.90 17.22
N ARG A 267 7.92 -4.21 16.90
CA ARG A 267 8.32 -2.97 17.59
C ARG A 267 7.43 -1.79 17.24
N LEU A 268 7.01 -1.66 15.99
CA LEU A 268 6.08 -0.62 15.55
C LEU A 268 4.75 -0.71 16.29
N THR A 269 4.23 -1.93 16.45
CA THR A 269 2.90 -2.17 17.03
C THR A 269 2.89 -2.29 18.55
N ALA A 270 4.05 -2.42 19.20
CA ALA A 270 4.13 -2.71 20.63
C ALA A 270 3.51 -1.64 21.54
N GLY A 271 3.62 -0.36 21.17
CA GLY A 271 3.23 0.77 22.03
C GLY A 271 1.79 1.25 21.89
N CYS A 272 1.04 0.73 20.91
CA CYS A 272 -0.34 1.11 20.62
C CYS A 272 -0.56 2.63 20.43
N GLU A 273 0.46 3.40 20.04
CA GLU A 273 0.32 4.83 19.73
C GLU A 273 -0.55 5.03 18.49
N ARG A 274 -0.35 4.14 17.52
CA ARG A 274 -1.15 3.99 16.33
C ARG A 274 -1.30 2.50 16.04
N VAL A 275 -2.51 2.12 15.62
CA VAL A 275 -2.97 0.73 15.60
C VAL A 275 -3.88 0.52 14.41
N VAL A 276 -3.51 -0.41 13.54
CA VAL A 276 -4.42 -0.94 12.52
C VAL A 276 -5.56 -1.70 13.19
N LEU A 277 -6.79 -1.35 12.86
CA LEU A 277 -8.02 -2.01 13.33
C LEU A 277 -8.54 -3.03 12.30
N GLY A 278 -8.24 -2.80 11.02
CA GLY A 278 -8.66 -3.63 9.91
C GLY A 278 -8.30 -3.01 8.57
N TYR A 279 -8.81 -3.62 7.51
CA TYR A 279 -8.63 -3.18 6.13
C TYR A 279 -9.94 -3.25 5.36
N SER A 280 -10.04 -2.51 4.26
CA SER A 280 -11.14 -2.58 3.29
C SER A 280 -10.68 -3.15 1.96
#